data_AF-A0A6B2G0K0-F1
#
_entry.id   AF-A0A6B2G0K0-F1
#
_cell.length_a   1.000
_cell.length_b   1.000
_cell.length_c   1.000
_cell.angle_alpha   90.00
_cell.angle_beta   90.00
_cell.angle_gamma   90.00
#
_symmetry.space_group_name_H-M   'P 1'
#
loop_
_entity.id
_entity.type
_entity.pdbx_description
1 polymer ?
#
loop_
_entity_poly.entity_id
_entity_poly.type
_entity_poly.pdbx_seq_one_letter_code
_entity_poly.pdbx_strand_id
1 'polypeptide(L)'
;DKCIDLLKKLEIEVIPHYMVAGKETTPDGALPIYSLKPPVNVRQSWREFMVKNIIHDFYSTVFQVADIPLTENYHQSPVYYEFPNGYYRSFADERYTIPELLFNPSNINNMAGASSLGVHNIAVNCALSCDVDVRSVPFYF
;
A
#
# COMPACT_ATOMS: atom_id res chain seq x y z
N ASP A 1 5.51 0.42 6.31
CA ASP A 1 5.40 -0.76 7.20
C ASP A 1 4.03 -1.43 7.21
N LYS A 2 2.90 -0.72 7.28
CA LYS A 2 1.56 -1.36 7.26
C LYS A 2 1.27 -2.24 6.04
N CYS A 3 1.75 -1.86 4.86
CA CYS A 3 1.66 -2.71 3.67
C CYS A 3 2.46 -4.00 3.82
N ILE A 4 3.65 -3.93 4.44
CA ILE A 4 4.48 -5.10 4.73
C ILE A 4 3.77 -5.99 5.76
N ASP A 5 3.11 -5.40 6.76
CA ASP A 5 2.31 -6.15 7.73
C ASP A 5 1.12 -6.85 7.06
N LEU A 6 0.48 -6.22 6.07
CA LEU A 6 -0.60 -6.83 5.28
C LEU A 6 -0.05 -8.00 4.46
N LEU A 7 1.06 -7.83 3.75
CA LEU A 7 1.69 -8.92 2.98
C LEU A 7 2.10 -10.09 3.87
N LYS A 8 2.59 -9.82 5.08
CA LYS A 8 2.90 -10.85 6.09
C LYS A 8 1.65 -11.60 6.57
N LYS A 9 0.55 -10.88 6.83
CA LYS A 9 -0.73 -11.51 7.21
C LYS A 9 -1.30 -12.41 6.11
N LEU A 10 -1.03 -12.05 4.86
CA LEU A 10 -1.44 -12.82 3.69
C LEU A 10 -0.45 -13.93 3.31
N GLU A 11 0.63 -14.10 4.09
CA GLU A 11 1.70 -15.08 3.85
C GLU A 11 2.35 -14.94 2.46
N ILE A 12 2.42 -13.71 1.93
CA ILE A 12 3.00 -13.41 0.61
C ILE A 12 4.47 -13.07 0.77
N GLU A 13 5.35 -13.87 0.16
CA GLU A 13 6.78 -13.59 0.07
C GLU A 13 7.10 -12.65 -1.11
N VAL A 14 7.77 -11.54 -0.81
CA VAL A 14 8.18 -10.56 -1.84
C VAL A 14 9.60 -10.86 -2.31
N ILE A 15 9.72 -11.37 -3.54
CA ILE A 15 10.99 -11.74 -4.14
C ILE A 15 11.37 -10.73 -5.24
N PRO A 16 12.59 -10.19 -5.22
CA PRO A 16 13.06 -9.30 -6.28
C PRO A 16 13.14 -9.94 -7.66
N HIS A 17 12.79 -9.18 -8.70
CA HIS A 17 12.87 -9.58 -10.11
C HIS A 17 14.21 -10.21 -10.52
N TYR A 18 15.33 -9.71 -9.99
CA TYR A 18 16.65 -10.22 -10.35
C TYR A 18 16.94 -11.63 -9.80
N MET A 19 16.18 -12.09 -8.80
CA MET A 19 16.32 -13.42 -8.22
C MET A 19 15.49 -14.47 -8.96
N VAL A 20 14.50 -14.07 -9.77
CA VAL A 20 13.60 -14.99 -10.46
C VAL A 20 14.20 -15.38 -11.82
N ALA A 21 14.37 -16.69 -12.05
CA ALA A 21 14.85 -17.29 -13.29
C ALA A 21 13.70 -17.60 -14.25
N GLY A 22 12.59 -18.08 -13.71
CA GLY A 22 11.38 -18.40 -14.44
C GLY A 22 10.20 -18.49 -13.48
N LYS A 23 9.01 -18.25 -14.01
CA LYS A 23 7.72 -18.31 -13.30
C LYS A 23 6.73 -19.14 -14.11
N GLU A 24 5.83 -19.83 -13.42
CA GLU A 24 4.67 -20.50 -14.02
C GLU A 24 3.38 -19.76 -13.64
N THR A 25 2.36 -19.89 -14.49
CA THR A 25 1.05 -19.29 -14.21
C THR A 25 0.32 -20.12 -13.16
N THR A 26 0.15 -19.54 -11.98
CA THR A 26 -0.60 -20.14 -10.89
C THR A 26 -2.04 -19.56 -10.86
N PRO A 27 -3.07 -20.35 -10.52
CA PRO A 27 -4.43 -19.85 -10.31
C PRO A 27 -4.51 -18.84 -9.14
N ASP A 28 -5.57 -18.03 -9.12
CA ASP A 28 -5.78 -16.96 -8.13
C ASP A 28 -5.58 -17.45 -6.69
N GLY A 29 -4.59 -16.87 -6.00
CA GLY A 29 -4.29 -17.13 -4.59
C GLY A 29 -3.52 -18.41 -4.29
N ALA A 30 -3.18 -19.25 -5.28
CA ALA A 30 -2.37 -20.44 -5.05
C ALA A 30 -0.87 -20.12 -4.94
N LEU A 31 -0.11 -21.04 -4.34
CA LEU A 31 1.32 -20.85 -4.09
C LEU A 31 2.11 -20.68 -5.41
N PRO A 32 3.01 -19.70 -5.48
CA PRO A 32 3.73 -19.43 -6.72
C PRO A 32 4.77 -20.53 -6.99
N ILE A 33 4.85 -20.97 -8.24
CA ILE A 33 5.89 -21.90 -8.69
C ILE A 33 6.92 -21.07 -9.46
N TYR A 34 8.09 -20.88 -8.85
CA TYR A 34 9.19 -20.11 -9.44
C TYR A 34 10.52 -20.82 -9.28
N SER A 35 11.42 -20.53 -10.22
CA SER A 35 12.83 -20.95 -10.16
C SER A 35 13.71 -19.76 -9.81
N LEU A 36 14.73 -19.99 -8.98
CA LEU A 36 15.65 -18.95 -8.55
C LEU A 36 16.91 -18.94 -9.42
N LYS A 37 17.39 -17.75 -9.74
CA LYS A 37 18.70 -17.53 -10.35
C LYS A 37 19.81 -17.84 -9.33
N PRO A 38 21.01 -18.22 -9.80
CA PRO A 38 22.15 -18.37 -8.91
C PRO A 38 22.42 -17.08 -8.12
N PRO A 39 22.84 -17.19 -6.86
CA PRO A 39 22.99 -16.04 -5.97
C PRO A 39 24.03 -15.07 -6.52
N VAL A 40 23.59 -13.87 -6.90
CA VAL A 40 24.47 -12.78 -7.30
C VAL A 40 24.88 -12.01 -6.05
N ASN A 41 26.19 -11.77 -5.89
CA ASN A 41 26.68 -10.97 -4.78
C ASN A 41 26.39 -9.48 -5.03
N VAL A 42 25.31 -9.01 -4.42
CA VAL A 42 24.84 -7.63 -4.51
C VAL A 42 24.97 -6.93 -3.15
N ARG A 43 25.07 -5.61 -3.15
CA ARG A 43 25.12 -4.83 -1.92
C ARG A 43 23.78 -4.91 -1.18
N GLN A 44 23.82 -4.99 0.15
CA GLN A 44 22.61 -5.05 0.99
C GLN A 44 21.64 -3.90 0.71
N SER A 45 22.14 -2.66 0.58
CA SER A 45 21.32 -1.50 0.27
C SER A 45 20.58 -1.61 -1.07
N TRP A 46 21.19 -2.28 -2.05
CA TRP A 46 20.55 -2.50 -3.35
C TRP A 46 19.44 -3.55 -3.25
N ARG A 47 19.62 -4.62 -2.44
CA ARG A 47 18.56 -5.58 -2.16
C ARG A 47 17.33 -4.92 -1.55
N GLU A 48 17.55 -4.11 -0.52
CA GLU A 48 16.48 -3.38 0.16
C GLU A 48 15.76 -2.40 -0.76
N PHE A 49 16.51 -1.71 -1.62
CA PHE A 49 15.94 -0.83 -2.64
C PHE A 49 15.04 -1.59 -3.62
N MET A 50 15.49 -2.74 -4.13
CA MET A 50 14.71 -3.54 -5.05
C MET A 50 13.42 -4.08 -4.42
N VAL A 51 13.47 -4.53 -3.16
CA VAL A 51 12.27 -4.94 -2.41
C VAL A 51 11.32 -3.76 -2.21
N LYS A 52 11.84 -2.59 -1.82
CA LYS A 52 11.05 -1.36 -1.66
C LYS A 52 10.36 -0.95 -2.95
N ASN A 53 11.01 -1.07 -4.11
CA ASN A 53 10.40 -0.74 -5.39
C ASN A 53 9.23 -1.66 -5.74
N ILE A 54 9.30 -2.95 -5.40
CA ILE A 54 8.18 -3.88 -5.65
C ILE A 54 7.01 -3.56 -4.72
N ILE A 55 7.28 -3.26 -3.46
CA ILE A 55 6.25 -2.79 -2.53
C ILE A 55 5.66 -1.46 -3.03
N HIS A 56 6.50 -0.60 -3.63
CA HIS A 56 6.08 0.66 -4.21
C HIS A 56 5.09 0.46 -5.36
N ASP A 57 5.47 -0.40 -6.29
CA ASP A 57 4.65 -0.79 -7.43
C ASP A 57 3.32 -1.40 -6.99
N PHE A 58 3.37 -2.35 -6.04
CA PHE A 58 2.18 -2.96 -5.44
C PHE A 58 1.22 -1.93 -4.86
N TYR A 59 1.67 -1.00 -4.01
CA TYR A 59 0.75 -0.02 -3.44
C TYR A 59 0.15 0.87 -4.53
N SER A 60 0.94 1.25 -5.53
CA SER A 60 0.52 2.20 -6.58
C SER A 60 -0.52 1.61 -7.53
N THR A 61 -0.50 0.29 -7.69
CA THR A 61 -1.41 -0.46 -8.56
C THR A 61 -2.65 -0.97 -7.83
N VAL A 62 -2.49 -1.37 -6.57
CA VAL A 62 -3.55 -2.05 -5.81
C VAL A 62 -4.32 -1.11 -4.90
N PHE A 63 -3.70 -0.11 -4.27
CA PHE A 63 -4.42 0.74 -3.31
C PHE A 63 -5.11 1.92 -3.97
N GLN A 64 -6.30 2.21 -3.47
CA GLN A 64 -7.12 3.34 -3.92
C GLN A 64 -7.78 3.99 -2.71
N VAL A 65 -7.89 5.31 -2.75
CA VAL A 65 -8.65 6.08 -1.76
C VAL A 65 -10.13 6.02 -2.14
N ALA A 66 -11.00 5.69 -1.19
CA ALA A 66 -12.43 5.74 -1.41
C ALA A 66 -12.93 7.19 -1.43
N ASP A 67 -13.88 7.50 -2.31
CA ASP A 67 -14.47 8.85 -2.41
C ASP A 67 -15.38 9.18 -1.22
N ILE A 68 -15.88 8.14 -0.56
CA ILE A 68 -16.74 8.23 0.63
C ILE A 68 -16.13 7.40 1.77
N PRO A 69 -16.44 7.73 3.03
CA PRO A 69 -16.01 6.94 4.17
C PRO A 69 -16.35 5.46 3.99
N LEU A 70 -15.38 4.59 4.25
CA LEU A 70 -15.53 3.16 4.03
C LEU A 70 -16.67 2.62 4.91
N THR A 71 -17.69 2.06 4.26
CA THR A 71 -18.79 1.34 4.91
C THR A 71 -18.79 -0.11 4.45
N GLU A 72 -19.43 -1.01 5.20
CA GLU A 72 -19.46 -2.45 4.86
C GLU A 72 -20.05 -2.76 3.48
N ASN A 73 -20.83 -1.82 2.91
CA ASN A 73 -21.44 -1.95 1.58
C ASN A 73 -20.58 -1.38 0.44
N TYR A 74 -19.39 -0.85 0.75
CA TYR A 74 -18.52 -0.26 -0.25
C TYR A 74 -17.78 -1.37 -1.01
N HIS A 75 -18.35 -1.79 -2.13
CA HIS A 75 -17.77 -2.80 -3.01
C HIS A 75 -17.42 -2.21 -4.36
N GLN A 76 -16.18 -2.45 -4.80
CA GLN A 76 -15.72 -2.12 -6.14
C GLN A 76 -15.10 -3.36 -6.80
N SER A 77 -15.02 -3.35 -8.13
CA SER A 77 -14.41 -4.43 -8.91
C SER A 77 -12.99 -4.74 -8.43
N PRO A 78 -12.64 -6.02 -8.22
CA PRO A 78 -11.31 -6.40 -7.74
C PRO A 78 -10.23 -6.00 -8.75
N VAL A 79 -9.03 -5.69 -8.24
CA VAL A 79 -7.83 -5.49 -9.05
C VAL A 79 -6.94 -6.70 -8.87
N TYR A 80 -6.42 -7.19 -9.97
CA TYR A 80 -5.49 -8.29 -10.01
C TYR A 80 -4.07 -7.75 -10.01
N TYR A 81 -3.22 -8.35 -9.20
CA TYR A 81 -1.81 -8.02 -9.19
C TYR A 81 -0.97 -9.30 -9.22
N GLU A 82 0.09 -9.27 -10.01
CA GLU A 82 1.05 -10.35 -10.13
C GLU A 82 2.38 -9.91 -9.52
N PHE A 83 2.87 -10.65 -8.53
CA PHE A 83 4.20 -10.42 -7.98
C PHE A 83 5.28 -10.99 -8.90
N PRO A 84 6.54 -10.55 -8.74
CA PRO A 84 7.64 -11.01 -9.61
C PRO A 84 7.91 -12.51 -9.57
N ASN A 85 7.53 -13.17 -8.47
CA ASN A 85 7.61 -14.62 -8.27
C ASN A 85 6.49 -15.39 -9.00
N GLY A 86 5.58 -14.72 -9.70
CA GLY A 86 4.42 -15.35 -10.34
C GLY A 86 3.22 -15.55 -9.42
N TYR A 87 3.25 -15.00 -8.20
CA TYR A 87 2.08 -15.04 -7.32
C TYR A 87 1.01 -14.10 -7.86
N TYR A 88 -0.10 -14.66 -8.29
CA TYR A 88 -1.24 -13.95 -8.86
C TYR A 88 -2.39 -13.95 -7.86
N ARG A 89 -2.87 -12.76 -7.48
CA ARG A 89 -3.99 -12.63 -6.56
C ARG A 89 -4.93 -11.47 -6.88
N SER A 90 -6.22 -11.67 -6.67
CA SER A 90 -7.24 -10.62 -6.66
C SER A 90 -7.37 -9.93 -5.31
N PHE A 91 -7.43 -8.60 -5.34
CA PHE A 91 -7.64 -7.75 -4.16
C PHE A 91 -8.93 -6.95 -4.33
N ALA A 92 -9.82 -6.99 -3.33
CA ALA A 92 -11.13 -6.33 -3.34
C ALA A 92 -11.21 -5.23 -2.25
N ASP A 93 -11.71 -5.56 -1.08
CA ASP A 93 -11.97 -4.59 0.00
C ASP A 93 -10.70 -4.16 0.74
N GLU A 94 -9.70 -5.05 0.80
CA GLU A 94 -8.41 -4.82 1.48
C GLU A 94 -7.65 -3.60 0.92
N ARG A 95 -7.97 -3.19 -0.30
CA ARG A 95 -7.33 -2.08 -1.02
C ARG A 95 -7.61 -0.72 -0.42
N TYR A 96 -8.74 -0.58 0.29
CA TYR A 96 -9.16 0.66 0.93
C TYR A 96 -8.70 0.73 2.39
N THR A 97 -8.39 -0.41 3.01
CA THR A 97 -8.08 -0.48 4.44
C THR A 97 -6.87 0.37 4.80
N ILE A 98 -5.80 0.35 4.01
CA ILE A 98 -4.57 1.12 4.32
C ILE A 98 -4.75 2.63 4.03
N PRO A 99 -5.28 3.05 2.87
CA PRO A 99 -5.57 4.46 2.61
C PRO A 99 -6.55 5.09 3.58
N GLU A 100 -7.55 4.34 4.06
CA GLU A 100 -8.54 4.82 5.04
C GLU A 100 -7.88 5.23 6.36
N LEU A 101 -6.76 4.60 6.74
CA LEU A 101 -6.03 4.96 7.96
C LEU A 101 -5.50 6.40 7.94
N LEU A 102 -5.29 7.00 6.76
CA LEU A 102 -4.87 8.40 6.63
C LEU A 102 -6.00 9.36 6.99
N PHE A 103 -7.25 8.98 6.75
CA PHE A 103 -8.41 9.81 7.02
C PHE A 103 -9.01 9.50 8.39
N ASN A 104 -9.04 8.23 8.80
CA ASN A 104 -9.61 7.80 10.07
C ASN A 104 -8.61 6.96 10.88
N PRO A 105 -7.61 7.61 11.50
CA PRO A 105 -6.56 6.91 12.22
C PRO A 105 -7.04 6.26 13.53
N SER A 106 -8.26 6.55 13.99
CA SER A 106 -8.90 5.91 15.15
C SER A 106 -9.04 4.38 15.00
N ASN A 107 -9.09 3.88 13.75
CA ASN A 107 -9.15 2.45 13.45
C ASN A 107 -7.78 1.74 13.57
N ILE A 108 -6.70 2.45 13.86
CA ILE A 108 -5.37 1.87 14.06
C ILE A 108 -5.21 1.50 15.54
N ASN A 109 -5.51 0.24 15.87
CA ASN A 109 -5.34 -0.33 17.22
C ASN A 109 -3.89 -0.35 17.76
N ASN A 110 -2.94 0.41 17.21
CA ASN A 110 -1.54 0.49 17.68
C ASN A 110 -0.82 1.81 17.34
N MET A 111 -1.53 2.88 16.98
CA MET A 111 -0.94 4.24 16.89
C MET A 111 -1.44 5.11 18.04
N ALA A 112 -1.27 4.59 19.27
CA ALA A 112 -1.40 5.38 20.48
C ALA A 112 -0.13 6.24 20.64
N GLY A 113 -0.08 7.35 19.90
CA GLY A 113 1.06 8.26 19.96
C GLY A 113 0.74 9.60 19.30
N ALA A 114 0.19 10.51 20.11
CA ALA A 114 -0.13 11.92 19.82
C ALA A 114 -1.19 12.17 18.74
N SER A 115 -2.39 12.60 19.17
CA SER A 115 -3.34 13.39 18.37
C SER A 115 -3.52 12.93 16.92
N SER A 116 -4.02 11.70 16.71
CA SER A 116 -4.21 11.17 15.37
C SER A 116 -5.42 11.85 14.71
N LEU A 117 -5.19 13.04 14.17
CA LEU A 117 -6.13 13.72 13.29
C LEU A 117 -5.93 13.15 11.88
N GLY A 118 -7.02 12.87 11.18
CA GLY A 118 -6.95 12.55 9.76
C GLY A 118 -6.31 13.69 8.96
N VAL A 119 -5.72 13.38 7.82
CA VAL A 119 -5.06 14.37 6.95
C VAL A 119 -5.95 15.57 6.61
N HIS A 120 -7.26 15.35 6.49
CA HIS A 120 -8.26 16.40 6.28
C HIS A 120 -8.32 17.39 7.46
N ASN A 121 -8.34 16.89 8.70
CA ASN A 121 -8.35 17.72 9.91
C ASN A 121 -7.02 18.44 10.10
N ILE A 122 -5.90 17.82 9.73
CA ILE A 122 -4.58 18.48 9.76
C ILE A 122 -4.59 19.68 8.81
N ALA A 123 -5.02 19.51 7.55
CA ALA A 123 -5.08 20.58 6.58
C ALA A 123 -5.99 21.74 7.04
N VAL A 124 -7.17 21.41 7.59
CA VAL A 124 -8.10 22.42 8.14
C VAL A 124 -7.48 23.14 9.32
N ASN A 125 -6.87 22.44 10.28
CA ASN A 125 -6.24 23.06 11.43
C ASN A 125 -5.05 23.95 11.05
N CYS A 126 -4.27 23.56 10.04
CA CYS A 126 -3.21 24.39 9.48
C CYS A 126 -3.79 25.69 8.90
N ALA A 127 -4.86 25.61 8.09
CA ALA A 127 -5.52 26.79 7.55
C ALA A 127 -6.12 27.68 8.66
N LEU A 128 -6.76 27.08 9.67
CA LEU A 128 -7.30 27.78 10.84
C LEU A 128 -6.23 28.39 11.75
N SER A 129 -4.97 27.98 11.61
CA SER A 129 -3.83 28.55 12.33
C SER A 129 -3.21 29.73 11.58
N CYS A 130 -3.47 29.86 10.27
CA CYS A 130 -3.04 31.01 9.47
C CYS A 130 -3.90 32.25 9.78
N ASP A 131 -3.40 33.45 9.47
CA ASP A 131 -4.18 34.69 9.58
C ASP A 131 -5.45 34.62 8.71
N VAL A 132 -6.54 35.25 9.16
CA VAL A 132 -7.85 35.26 8.48
C VAL A 132 -7.76 35.82 7.06
N ASP A 133 -6.86 36.77 6.84
CA ASP A 133 -6.63 37.40 5.54
C ASP A 133 -5.96 36.45 4.54
N VAL A 134 -5.20 35.46 5.02
CA VAL A 134 -4.54 34.45 4.17
C VAL A 134 -5.48 33.28 3.87
N ARG A 135 -6.46 33.00 4.73
CA ARG A 135 -7.40 31.88 4.55
C ARG A 135 -8.36 32.02 3.38
N SER A 136 -8.68 33.26 3.02
CA SER A 136 -9.66 33.59 1.98
C SER A 136 -9.04 33.72 0.59
N VAL A 137 -7.72 33.56 0.47
CA VAL A 137 -7.03 33.54 -0.82
C VAL A 137 -7.39 32.22 -1.53
N PRO A 138 -8.00 32.27 -2.72
CA PRO A 138 -8.32 31.06 -3.46
C PRO A 138 -7.02 30.33 -3.80
N PHE A 139 -6.95 29.04 -3.44
CA PHE A 139 -5.91 28.14 -3.93
C PHE A 139 -6.10 27.98 -5.44
N TYR A 140 -5.36 28.76 -6.23
CA TYR A 140 -5.26 28.54 -7.67
C TYR A 140 -4.47 27.25 -7.88
N PHE A 141 -5.19 26.15 -8.13
CA PHE A 141 -4.66 24.90 -8.67
C PHE A 141 -4.83 24.88 -10.19
#